data_AF-A0A5M4AUI7-F1
#
_entry.id   AF-A0A5M4AUI7-F1
#
_cell.length_a   1.000
_cell.length_b   1.000
_cell.length_c   1.000
_cell.angle_alpha   90.00
_cell.angle_beta   90.00
_cell.angle_gamma   90.00
#
_symmetry.space_group_name_H-M   'P 1'
#
loop_
_entity.id
_entity.type
_entity.pdbx_description
1 polymer ?
#
loop_
_entity_poly.entity_id
_entity_poly.type
_entity_poly.pdbx_seq_one_letter_code
_entity_poly.pdbx_strand_id
1 'polypeptide(L)'
;MKKALLIFILFLNISSGVGQVIKRDSINLTTRIIELESKIVNLESQVQILNERKDYFQNTLSEQTNKFSLIIGAIISIIGLLTFTGYKYEIKRVKKAFESLINNREKEQKDFKQKVYKLLTKTYKSSANSNTMISEEFANSGIFIGSFIHKLITAKNLNDLYEVIHLLESEKKVKEKDLIDCKESLIVNLMDAQELFNKQINLDIRNTLVIKEREREIFYYLDEISKSEIDDARNEISKIRADILRFK
;
A
#
# COMPACT_ATOMS: atom_id res chain seq x y z
N MET A 1 -64.97 129.03 -14.24
CA MET A 1 -64.04 128.67 -13.13
C MET A 1 -64.33 127.33 -12.42
N LYS A 2 -65.37 126.55 -12.78
CA LYS A 2 -65.60 125.21 -12.18
C LYS A 2 -64.79 124.06 -12.81
N LYS A 3 -64.31 124.23 -14.05
CA LYS A 3 -63.59 123.16 -14.79
C LYS A 3 -62.11 123.03 -14.43
N ALA A 4 -61.47 124.09 -13.93
CA ALA A 4 -60.05 124.07 -13.55
C ALA A 4 -59.79 123.36 -12.21
N LEU A 5 -60.73 123.42 -11.26
CA LEU A 5 -60.60 122.78 -9.95
C LEU A 5 -60.63 121.24 -10.04
N LEU A 6 -61.38 120.70 -11.01
CA LEU A 6 -61.55 119.26 -11.16
C LEU A 6 -60.28 118.58 -11.72
N ILE A 7 -59.53 119.29 -12.57
CA ILE A 7 -58.27 118.78 -13.14
C ILE A 7 -57.16 118.79 -12.07
N PHE A 8 -57.16 119.75 -11.15
CA PHE A 8 -56.19 119.80 -10.05
C PHE A 8 -56.41 118.69 -9.00
N ILE A 9 -57.67 118.33 -8.71
CA ILE A 9 -57.99 117.23 -7.78
C ILE A 9 -57.68 115.85 -8.41
N LEU A 10 -57.79 115.70 -9.73
CA LEU A 10 -57.40 114.47 -10.42
C LEU A 10 -55.88 114.25 -10.43
N PHE A 11 -55.07 115.32 -10.53
CA PHE A 11 -53.61 115.18 -10.46
C PHE A 11 -53.08 114.93 -9.04
N LEU A 12 -53.76 115.42 -8.00
CA LEU A 12 -53.36 115.17 -6.61
C LEU A 12 -53.66 113.74 -6.12
N ASN A 13 -54.61 113.03 -6.73
CA ASN A 13 -54.96 111.66 -6.32
C ASN A 13 -54.09 110.54 -6.93
N ILE A 14 -53.21 110.85 -7.88
CA ILE A 14 -52.35 109.84 -8.52
C ILE A 14 -50.98 109.70 -7.80
N SER A 15 -50.57 110.68 -6.98
CA SER A 15 -49.22 110.73 -6.41
C SER A 15 -49.04 109.99 -5.07
N SER A 16 -50.11 109.66 -4.33
CA SER A 16 -50.01 109.13 -2.96
C SER A 16 -50.16 107.62 -2.80
N GLY A 17 -50.51 106.87 -3.86
CA GLY A 17 -50.83 105.42 -3.76
C GLY A 17 -49.76 104.43 -4.21
N VAL A 18 -48.78 104.85 -5.03
CA VAL A 18 -47.86 103.91 -5.72
C VAL A 18 -46.63 103.54 -4.87
N GLY A 19 -46.25 104.39 -3.89
CA GLY A 19 -45.07 104.16 -3.05
C GLY A 19 -45.25 103.14 -1.90
N GLN A 20 -46.49 102.84 -1.49
CA GLN A 20 -46.75 101.93 -0.36
C GLN A 20 -47.00 100.47 -0.77
N VAL A 21 -47.49 100.21 -1.99
CA VAL A 21 -47.76 98.84 -2.47
C VAL A 21 -46.47 98.12 -2.86
N ILE A 22 -45.55 98.80 -3.56
CA ILE A 22 -44.26 98.23 -3.98
C ILE A 22 -43.38 97.84 -2.78
N LYS A 23 -43.40 98.63 -1.69
CA LYS A 23 -42.67 98.30 -0.45
C LYS A 23 -43.26 97.09 0.29
N ARG A 24 -44.58 96.90 0.30
CA ARG A 24 -45.22 95.76 0.99
C ARG A 24 -45.00 94.43 0.27
N ASP A 25 -45.12 94.41 -1.05
CA ASP A 25 -44.90 93.19 -1.84
C ASP A 25 -43.43 92.81 -1.94
N SER A 26 -42.52 93.79 -2.00
CA SER A 26 -41.08 93.52 -1.91
C SER A 26 -40.73 92.90 -0.56
N ILE A 27 -41.22 93.47 0.56
CA ILE A 27 -40.95 92.95 1.92
C ILE A 27 -41.51 91.52 2.10
N ASN A 28 -42.68 91.21 1.55
CA ASN A 28 -43.28 89.88 1.63
C ASN A 28 -42.52 88.81 0.81
N LEU A 29 -42.01 89.18 -0.37
CA LEU A 29 -41.12 88.34 -1.17
C LEU A 29 -39.76 88.09 -0.47
N THR A 30 -39.13 89.12 0.10
CA THR A 30 -37.87 88.94 0.85
C THR A 30 -38.06 88.05 2.06
N THR A 31 -39.17 88.19 2.79
CA THR A 31 -39.48 87.36 3.97
C THR A 31 -39.65 85.89 3.58
N ARG A 32 -40.27 85.62 2.43
CA ARG A 32 -40.48 84.26 1.91
C ARG A 32 -39.21 83.62 1.34
N ILE A 33 -38.32 84.43 0.75
CA ILE A 33 -36.98 83.99 0.31
C ILE A 33 -36.16 83.59 1.53
N ILE A 34 -36.15 84.40 2.60
CA ILE A 34 -35.44 84.10 3.85
C ILE A 34 -35.98 82.80 4.50
N GLU A 35 -37.30 82.59 4.48
CA GLU A 35 -37.91 81.36 5.02
C GLU A 35 -37.54 80.11 4.19
N LEU A 36 -37.48 80.24 2.85
CA LEU A 36 -37.07 79.16 1.96
C LEU A 36 -35.56 78.86 2.09
N GLU A 37 -34.72 79.88 2.21
CA GLU A 37 -33.29 79.72 2.48
C GLU A 37 -33.07 79.03 3.84
N SER A 38 -33.82 79.42 4.88
CA SER A 38 -33.78 78.75 6.18
C SER A 38 -34.20 77.27 6.09
N LYS A 39 -35.22 76.94 5.29
CA LYS A 39 -35.62 75.55 5.03
C LYS A 39 -34.57 74.78 4.25
N ILE A 40 -33.94 75.38 3.25
CA ILE A 40 -32.85 74.75 2.49
C ILE A 40 -31.68 74.43 3.42
N VAL A 41 -31.24 75.40 4.24
CA VAL A 41 -30.16 75.19 5.22
C VAL A 41 -30.51 74.10 6.23
N ASN A 42 -31.75 74.05 6.71
CA ASN A 42 -32.20 72.99 7.62
C ASN A 42 -32.23 71.61 6.94
N LEU A 43 -32.70 71.53 5.70
CA LEU A 43 -32.71 70.29 4.92
C LEU A 43 -31.29 69.82 4.59
N GLU A 44 -30.38 70.71 4.23
CA GLU A 44 -28.96 70.41 4.00
C GLU A 44 -28.31 69.86 5.27
N SER A 45 -28.60 70.46 6.43
CA SER A 45 -28.14 69.95 7.73
C SER A 45 -28.69 68.55 8.02
N GLN A 46 -29.98 68.30 7.76
CA GLN A 46 -30.58 66.97 7.93
C GLN A 46 -29.96 65.93 6.98
N VAL A 47 -29.69 66.29 5.73
CA VAL A 47 -29.02 65.42 4.77
C VAL A 47 -27.59 65.11 5.23
N GLN A 48 -26.87 66.10 5.76
CA GLN A 48 -25.53 65.89 6.31
C GLN A 48 -25.57 64.91 7.49
N ILE A 49 -26.49 65.08 8.44
CA ILE A 49 -26.66 64.15 9.57
C ILE A 49 -27.00 62.74 9.08
N LEU A 50 -27.83 62.61 8.04
CA LEU A 50 -28.17 61.31 7.45
C LEU A 50 -26.98 60.65 6.74
N ASN A 51 -26.13 61.43 6.07
CA ASN A 51 -24.91 60.93 5.42
C ASN A 51 -23.88 60.49 6.47
N GLU A 52 -23.66 61.27 7.54
CA GLU A 52 -22.77 60.89 8.64
C GLU A 52 -23.24 59.59 9.32
N ARG A 53 -24.55 59.44 9.52
CA ARG A 53 -25.13 58.18 10.02
C ARG A 53 -24.93 57.03 9.04
N LYS A 54 -25.14 57.26 7.74
CA LYS A 54 -24.93 56.25 6.71
C LYS A 54 -23.48 55.76 6.70
N ASP A 55 -22.52 56.68 6.75
CA ASP A 55 -21.08 56.35 6.76
C ASP A 55 -20.71 55.61 8.05
N TYR A 56 -21.22 56.06 9.20
CA TYR A 56 -21.06 55.36 10.48
C TYR A 56 -21.58 53.91 10.41
N PHE A 57 -22.80 53.72 9.88
CA PHE A 57 -23.39 52.39 9.75
C PHE A 57 -22.65 51.54 8.72
N GLN A 58 -22.21 52.09 7.58
CA GLN A 58 -21.43 51.37 6.58
C GLN A 58 -20.08 50.90 7.14
N ASN A 59 -19.37 51.77 7.86
CA ASN A 59 -18.10 51.41 8.49
C ASN A 59 -18.31 50.35 9.58
N THR A 60 -19.33 50.52 10.43
CA THR A 60 -19.67 49.54 11.46
C THR A 60 -20.04 48.18 10.87
N LEU A 61 -20.85 48.16 9.80
CA LEU A 61 -21.26 46.93 9.12
C LEU A 61 -20.07 46.22 8.46
N SER A 62 -19.16 46.98 7.83
CA SER A 62 -17.94 46.45 7.24
C SER A 62 -17.02 45.84 8.30
N GLU A 63 -16.84 46.52 9.44
CA GLU A 63 -16.04 46.01 10.55
C GLU A 63 -16.66 44.73 11.16
N GLN A 64 -17.99 44.70 11.32
CA GLN A 64 -18.70 43.50 11.77
C GLN A 64 -18.57 42.34 10.79
N THR A 65 -18.66 42.61 9.48
CA THR A 65 -18.49 41.60 8.42
C THR A 65 -17.09 41.00 8.47
N ASN A 66 -16.06 41.84 8.63
CA ASN A 66 -14.68 41.38 8.77
C ASN A 66 -14.47 40.54 10.03
N LYS A 67 -15.01 40.98 11.18
CA LYS A 67 -14.98 40.21 12.44
C LYS A 67 -15.67 38.85 12.27
N PHE A 68 -16.84 38.82 11.63
CA PHE A 68 -17.58 37.59 11.37
C PHE A 68 -16.82 36.63 10.45
N SER A 69 -16.23 37.15 9.36
CA SER A 69 -15.41 36.34 8.45
C SER A 69 -14.19 35.74 9.15
N LEU A 70 -13.52 36.51 10.03
CA LEU A 70 -12.41 36.01 10.84
C LEU A 70 -12.85 34.89 11.79
N ILE A 71 -13.97 35.07 12.49
CA ILE A 71 -14.51 34.07 13.43
C ILE A 71 -14.88 32.78 12.69
N ILE A 72 -15.61 32.87 11.56
CA ILE A 72 -15.96 31.69 10.77
C ILE A 72 -14.70 31.00 10.24
N GLY A 73 -13.73 31.76 9.71
CA GLY A 73 -12.47 31.20 9.23
C GLY A 73 -11.71 30.44 10.33
N ALA A 74 -11.69 30.97 11.56
CA ALA A 74 -11.09 30.31 12.72
C ALA A 74 -11.84 29.02 13.08
N ILE A 75 -13.18 29.03 13.12
CA ILE A 75 -14.01 27.85 13.42
C ILE A 75 -13.76 26.74 12.38
N ILE A 76 -13.80 27.07 11.09
CA ILE A 76 -13.55 26.11 10.00
C ILE A 76 -12.14 25.52 10.13
N SER A 77 -11.14 26.35 10.45
CA SER A 77 -9.75 25.90 10.64
C SER A 77 -9.61 24.93 11.83
N ILE A 78 -10.29 25.21 12.95
CA ILE A 78 -10.31 24.33 14.14
C ILE A 78 -10.98 22.99 13.80
N ILE A 79 -12.14 23.01 13.13
CA ILE A 79 -12.84 21.79 12.70
C ILE A 79 -11.94 20.97 11.75
N GLY A 80 -11.26 21.63 10.80
CA GLY A 80 -10.31 21.00 9.90
C GLY A 80 -9.14 20.33 10.63
N LEU A 81 -8.56 20.99 11.64
CA LEU A 81 -7.50 20.42 12.48
C LEU A 81 -7.98 19.23 13.30
N LEU A 82 -9.15 19.30 13.92
CA LEU A 82 -9.73 18.21 14.72
C LEU A 82 -10.03 16.98 13.86
N THR A 83 -10.66 17.18 12.69
CA THR A 83 -10.96 16.10 11.75
C THR A 83 -9.68 15.46 11.18
N PHE A 84 -8.69 16.27 10.78
CA PHE A 84 -7.40 15.74 10.32
C PHE A 84 -6.65 14.99 11.41
N THR A 85 -6.68 15.48 12.65
CA THR A 85 -6.04 14.82 13.80
C THR A 85 -6.72 13.48 14.10
N GLY A 86 -8.06 13.45 14.10
CA GLY A 86 -8.85 12.22 14.24
C GLY A 86 -8.53 11.23 13.13
N TYR A 87 -8.50 11.68 11.87
CA TYR A 87 -8.13 10.85 10.73
C TYR A 87 -6.69 10.30 10.83
N LYS A 88 -5.73 11.13 11.23
CA LYS A 88 -4.33 10.72 11.45
C LYS A 88 -4.21 9.68 12.56
N TYR A 89 -5.00 9.81 13.63
CA TYR A 89 -5.09 8.81 14.69
C TYR A 89 -5.64 7.48 14.16
N GLU A 90 -6.74 7.53 13.42
CA GLU A 90 -7.36 6.35 12.80
C GLU A 90 -6.41 5.64 11.83
N ILE A 91 -5.72 6.37 10.94
CA ILE A 91 -4.67 5.79 10.08
C ILE A 91 -3.61 5.08 10.92
N LYS A 92 -3.09 5.72 11.98
CA LYS A 92 -2.06 5.10 12.83
C LYS A 92 -2.59 3.83 13.50
N ARG A 93 -3.84 3.83 13.97
CA ARG A 93 -4.48 2.66 14.59
C ARG A 93 -4.63 1.52 13.59
N VAL A 94 -5.16 1.81 12.40
CA VAL A 94 -5.31 0.84 11.31
C VAL A 94 -3.96 0.31 10.87
N LYS A 95 -2.96 1.17 10.67
CA LYS A 95 -1.59 0.76 10.32
C LYS A 95 -1.00 -0.21 11.35
N LYS A 96 -1.11 0.11 12.66
CA LYS A 96 -0.65 -0.80 13.72
C LYS A 96 -1.39 -2.15 13.72
N ALA A 97 -2.70 -2.14 13.48
CA ALA A 97 -3.49 -3.37 13.40
C ALA A 97 -3.05 -4.23 12.21
N PHE A 98 -2.82 -3.61 11.03
CA PHE A 98 -2.29 -4.29 9.86
C PHE A 98 -0.87 -4.82 10.06
N GLU A 99 0.03 -4.03 10.66
CA GLU A 99 1.39 -4.47 10.99
C GLU A 99 1.36 -5.68 11.93
N SER A 100 0.53 -5.64 12.99
CA SER A 100 0.36 -6.80 13.87
C SER A 100 -0.19 -8.01 13.15
N LEU A 101 -1.13 -7.84 12.22
CA LEU A 101 -1.73 -8.93 11.46
C LEU A 101 -0.71 -9.54 10.49
N ILE A 102 0.06 -8.71 9.78
CA ILE A 102 1.15 -9.15 8.89
C ILE A 102 2.19 -9.93 9.70
N ASN A 103 2.69 -9.37 10.81
CA ASN A 103 3.68 -10.03 11.66
C ASN A 103 3.17 -11.39 12.19
N ASN A 104 1.89 -11.48 12.57
CA ASN A 104 1.28 -12.74 13.00
C ASN A 104 1.21 -13.76 11.85
N ARG A 105 0.84 -13.34 10.64
CA ARG A 105 0.80 -14.22 9.46
C ARG A 105 2.19 -14.68 9.03
N GLU A 106 3.19 -13.81 9.07
CA GLU A 106 4.59 -14.18 8.80
C GLU A 106 5.09 -15.21 9.82
N LYS A 107 4.74 -15.04 11.10
CA LYS A 107 5.06 -16.01 12.14
C LYS A 107 4.37 -17.36 11.89
N GLU A 108 3.07 -17.36 11.60
CA GLU A 108 2.31 -18.58 11.25
C GLU A 108 2.92 -19.30 10.04
N GLN A 109 3.28 -18.55 8.99
CA GLN A 109 3.92 -19.09 7.80
C GLN A 109 5.28 -19.72 8.13
N LYS A 110 6.10 -19.05 8.96
CA LYS A 110 7.40 -19.56 9.41
C LYS A 110 7.26 -20.83 10.25
N ASP A 111 6.27 -20.89 11.13
CA ASP A 111 5.99 -22.07 11.95
C ASP A 111 5.47 -23.23 11.10
N PHE A 112 4.60 -22.95 10.12
CA PHE A 112 4.12 -23.94 9.17
C PHE A 112 5.27 -24.49 8.31
N LYS A 113 6.12 -23.63 7.74
CA LYS A 113 7.30 -24.01 6.96
C LYS A 113 8.21 -24.96 7.75
N GLN A 114 8.43 -24.69 9.04
CA GLN A 114 9.20 -25.58 9.92
C GLN A 114 8.54 -26.94 10.13
N LYS A 115 7.21 -26.99 10.29
CA LYS A 115 6.47 -28.26 10.40
C LYS A 115 6.60 -29.08 9.12
N VAL A 116 6.47 -28.44 7.95
CA VAL A 116 6.65 -29.10 6.66
C VAL A 116 8.05 -29.67 6.52
N TYR A 117 9.10 -28.89 6.82
CA TYR A 117 10.47 -29.41 6.72
C TYR A 117 10.75 -30.56 7.68
N LYS A 118 10.29 -30.48 8.93
CA LYS A 118 10.40 -31.60 9.89
C LYS A 118 9.71 -32.86 9.37
N LEU A 119 8.56 -32.72 8.71
CA LEU A 119 7.85 -33.85 8.12
C LEU A 119 8.60 -34.42 6.92
N LEU A 120 9.07 -33.56 6.00
CA LEU A 120 9.87 -33.97 4.85
C LEU A 120 11.14 -34.71 5.27
N THR A 121 11.88 -34.19 6.24
CA THR A 121 13.07 -34.87 6.79
C THR A 121 12.74 -36.28 7.29
N LYS A 122 11.63 -36.44 8.04
CA LYS A 122 11.18 -37.75 8.52
C LYS A 122 10.78 -38.67 7.37
N THR A 123 10.03 -38.15 6.40
CA THR A 123 9.57 -38.92 5.24
C THR A 123 10.74 -39.41 4.40
N TYR A 124 11.66 -38.53 4.02
CA TYR A 124 12.83 -38.93 3.22
C TYR A 124 13.73 -39.90 3.97
N LYS A 125 14.00 -39.67 5.26
CA LYS A 125 14.77 -40.62 6.08
C LYS A 125 14.08 -41.98 6.20
N SER A 126 12.77 -42.01 6.43
CA SER A 126 11.99 -43.25 6.51
C SER A 126 11.96 -43.98 5.17
N SER A 127 11.81 -43.24 4.07
CA SER A 127 11.82 -43.77 2.70
C SER A 127 13.19 -44.35 2.36
N ALA A 128 14.28 -43.63 2.64
CA ALA A 128 15.65 -44.10 2.46
C ALA A 128 15.91 -45.40 3.25
N ASN A 129 15.57 -45.42 4.54
CA ASN A 129 15.74 -46.61 5.38
C ASN A 129 14.94 -47.81 4.85
N SER A 130 13.68 -47.61 4.45
CA SER A 130 12.84 -48.68 3.92
C SER A 130 13.39 -49.24 2.62
N ASN A 131 13.86 -48.38 1.72
CA ASN A 131 14.46 -48.82 0.45
C ASN A 131 15.81 -49.52 0.66
N THR A 132 16.60 -49.12 1.65
CA THR A 132 17.81 -49.86 2.03
C THR A 132 17.47 -51.27 2.51
N MET A 133 16.47 -51.43 3.40
CA MET A 133 16.04 -52.76 3.86
C MET A 133 15.52 -53.63 2.70
N ILE A 134 14.73 -53.07 1.79
CA ILE A 134 14.24 -53.78 0.60
C ILE A 134 15.42 -54.18 -0.30
N SER A 135 16.40 -53.29 -0.48
CA SER A 135 17.61 -53.58 -1.25
C SER A 135 18.41 -54.73 -0.65
N GLU A 136 18.58 -54.75 0.67
CA GLU A 136 19.27 -55.84 1.39
C GLU A 136 18.53 -57.17 1.22
N GLU A 137 17.21 -57.18 1.36
CA GLU A 137 16.39 -58.37 1.18
C GLU A 137 16.49 -58.93 -0.26
N PHE A 138 16.46 -58.04 -1.26
CA PHE A 138 16.67 -58.43 -2.65
C PHE A 138 18.08 -58.98 -2.89
N ALA A 139 19.12 -58.37 -2.29
CA ALA A 139 20.49 -58.85 -2.42
C ALA A 139 20.66 -60.25 -1.79
N ASN A 140 20.07 -60.47 -0.61
CA ASN A 140 20.07 -61.76 0.07
C ASN A 140 19.33 -62.85 -0.72
N SER A 141 18.30 -62.45 -1.47
CA SER A 141 17.56 -63.32 -2.37
C SER A 141 18.24 -63.54 -3.74
N GLY A 142 19.41 -62.94 -3.98
CA GLY A 142 20.12 -63.01 -5.27
C GLY A 142 19.50 -62.16 -6.39
N ILE A 143 18.58 -61.26 -6.07
CA ILE A 143 17.88 -60.38 -7.02
C ILE A 143 18.62 -59.04 -7.09
N PHE A 144 19.84 -59.05 -7.67
CA PHE A 144 20.73 -57.87 -7.62
C PHE A 144 20.19 -56.66 -8.37
N ILE A 145 19.43 -56.84 -9.47
CA ILE A 145 18.82 -55.71 -10.18
C ILE A 145 17.76 -54.98 -9.33
N GLY A 146 16.97 -55.73 -8.56
CA GLY A 146 16.01 -55.16 -7.61
C GLY A 146 16.74 -54.38 -6.52
N SER A 147 17.81 -54.98 -5.98
CA SER A 147 18.66 -54.33 -4.98
C SER A 147 19.30 -53.03 -5.50
N PHE A 148 19.85 -53.05 -6.72
CA PHE A 148 20.41 -51.88 -7.41
C PHE A 148 19.41 -50.74 -7.51
N ILE A 149 18.19 -51.01 -7.97
CA ILE A 149 17.17 -49.97 -8.17
C ILE A 149 16.75 -49.37 -6.82
N HIS A 150 16.58 -50.20 -5.79
CA HIS A 150 16.26 -49.68 -4.46
C HIS A 150 17.41 -48.87 -3.84
N LYS A 151 18.69 -49.18 -4.13
CA LYS A 151 19.81 -48.30 -3.76
C LYS A 151 19.77 -46.95 -4.47
N LEU A 152 19.40 -46.91 -5.75
CA LEU A 152 19.18 -45.64 -6.46
C LEU A 152 18.02 -44.84 -5.87
N ILE A 153 16.93 -45.50 -5.47
CA ILE A 153 15.81 -44.85 -4.77
C ILE A 153 16.28 -44.30 -3.42
N THR A 154 17.05 -45.07 -2.64
CA THR A 154 17.65 -44.59 -1.38
C THR A 154 18.51 -43.35 -1.63
N ALA A 155 19.42 -43.39 -2.60
CA ALA A 155 20.26 -42.26 -2.97
C ALA A 155 19.41 -41.04 -3.36
N LYS A 156 18.35 -41.21 -4.15
CA LYS A 156 17.43 -40.11 -4.51
C LYS A 156 16.77 -39.48 -3.28
N ASN A 157 16.25 -40.29 -2.35
CA ASN A 157 15.67 -39.77 -1.11
C ASN A 157 16.69 -39.06 -0.21
N LEU A 158 17.95 -39.53 -0.19
CA LEU A 158 19.03 -38.88 0.55
C LEU A 158 19.45 -37.56 -0.10
N ASN A 159 19.41 -37.45 -1.43
CA ASN A 159 19.62 -36.18 -2.11
C ASN A 159 18.52 -35.16 -1.77
N ASP A 160 17.24 -35.56 -1.84
CA ASP A 160 16.12 -34.69 -1.47
C ASP A 160 16.22 -34.27 0.01
N LEU A 161 16.66 -35.19 0.88
CA LEU A 161 16.91 -34.90 2.29
C LEU A 161 18.03 -33.87 2.48
N TYR A 162 19.13 -34.01 1.74
CA TYR A 162 20.26 -33.08 1.77
C TYR A 162 19.80 -31.66 1.42
N GLU A 163 18.99 -31.49 0.36
CA GLU A 163 18.44 -30.18 -0.03
C GLU A 163 17.58 -29.56 1.08
N VAL A 164 16.73 -30.36 1.73
CA VAL A 164 15.91 -29.89 2.87
C VAL A 164 16.78 -29.49 4.06
N ILE A 165 17.81 -30.28 4.39
CA ILE A 165 18.73 -29.99 5.51
C ILE A 165 19.54 -28.72 5.23
N HIS A 166 20.07 -28.57 4.02
CA HIS A 166 20.84 -27.39 3.60
C HIS A 166 20.02 -26.09 3.73
N LEU A 167 18.74 -26.13 3.32
CA LEU A 167 17.82 -25.01 3.52
C LEU A 167 17.60 -24.69 5.01
N LEU A 168 17.51 -25.69 5.88
CA LEU A 168 17.35 -25.50 7.33
C LEU A 168 18.63 -25.02 8.03
N GLU A 169 19.79 -25.45 7.55
CA GLU A 169 21.09 -25.01 8.06
C GLU A 169 21.33 -23.52 7.79
N SER A 170 20.94 -23.03 6.61
CA SER A 170 20.97 -21.60 6.29
C SER A 170 20.16 -20.75 7.30
N GLU A 171 19.18 -21.36 7.96
CA GLU A 171 18.36 -20.77 9.03
C GLU A 171 18.91 -21.05 10.45
N LYS A 172 20.10 -21.65 10.60
CA LYS A 172 20.77 -22.09 11.85
C LYS A 172 19.96 -23.09 12.69
N LYS A 173 19.17 -23.96 12.05
CA LYS A 173 18.24 -24.88 12.74
C LYS A 173 18.69 -26.34 12.81
N VAL A 174 19.76 -26.69 12.11
CA VAL A 174 20.30 -28.06 12.03
C VAL A 174 21.81 -28.01 12.23
N LYS A 175 22.41 -29.12 12.67
CA LYS A 175 23.86 -29.22 12.88
C LYS A 175 24.52 -29.54 11.55
N GLU A 176 25.66 -28.90 11.26
CA GLU A 176 26.52 -29.18 10.10
C GLU A 176 26.81 -30.69 9.96
N LYS A 177 26.96 -31.40 11.09
CA LYS A 177 27.13 -32.85 11.12
C LYS A 177 26.02 -33.61 10.38
N ASP A 178 24.75 -33.21 10.53
CA ASP A 178 23.64 -33.91 9.88
C ASP A 178 23.71 -33.78 8.34
N LEU A 179 24.28 -32.68 7.83
CA LEU A 179 24.52 -32.47 6.40
C LEU A 179 25.64 -33.40 5.90
N ILE A 180 26.74 -33.49 6.66
CA ILE A 180 27.88 -34.37 6.35
C ILE A 180 27.42 -35.83 6.34
N ASP A 181 26.75 -36.29 7.39
CA ASP A 181 26.25 -37.67 7.51
C ASP A 181 25.31 -38.04 6.34
N CYS A 182 24.46 -37.09 5.90
CA CYS A 182 23.57 -37.28 4.76
C CYS A 182 24.33 -37.38 3.43
N LYS A 183 25.33 -36.52 3.22
CA LYS A 183 26.20 -36.54 2.03
C LYS A 183 26.97 -37.87 1.95
N GLU A 184 27.58 -38.30 3.04
CA GLU A 184 28.32 -39.57 3.08
C GLU A 184 27.39 -40.77 2.79
N SER A 185 26.21 -40.79 3.41
CA SER A 185 25.21 -41.85 3.18
C SER A 185 24.74 -41.91 1.73
N LEU A 186 24.56 -40.75 1.08
CA LEU A 186 24.23 -40.67 -0.34
C LEU A 186 25.30 -41.33 -1.21
N ILE A 187 26.56 -40.96 -1.00
CA ILE A 187 27.70 -41.48 -1.78
C ILE A 187 27.83 -42.99 -1.58
N VAL A 188 27.75 -43.47 -0.33
CA VAL A 188 27.82 -44.92 -0.03
C VAL A 188 26.73 -45.69 -0.78
N ASN A 189 25.49 -45.20 -0.80
CA ASN A 189 24.42 -45.91 -1.51
C ASN A 189 24.59 -45.88 -3.03
N LEU A 190 25.22 -44.85 -3.60
CA LEU A 190 25.58 -44.85 -5.03
C LEU A 190 26.69 -45.86 -5.33
N MET A 191 27.72 -45.95 -4.47
CA MET A 191 28.79 -46.94 -4.62
C MET A 191 28.24 -48.38 -4.50
N ASP A 192 27.38 -48.64 -3.50
CA ASP A 192 26.69 -49.92 -3.34
C ASP A 192 25.86 -50.27 -4.57
N ALA A 193 25.13 -49.28 -5.13
CA ALA A 193 24.37 -49.47 -6.35
C ALA A 193 25.28 -49.91 -7.51
N GLN A 194 26.41 -49.23 -7.70
CA GLN A 194 27.37 -49.60 -8.75
C GLN A 194 27.90 -51.02 -8.55
N GLU A 195 28.24 -51.41 -7.32
CA GLU A 195 28.71 -52.75 -7.02
C GLU A 195 27.65 -53.82 -7.34
N LEU A 196 26.39 -53.58 -6.96
CA LEU A 196 25.27 -54.47 -7.25
C LEU A 196 25.01 -54.60 -8.74
N PHE A 197 25.12 -53.50 -9.49
CA PHE A 197 25.03 -53.50 -10.95
C PHE A 197 26.12 -54.39 -11.57
N ASN A 198 27.37 -54.21 -11.14
CA ASN A 198 28.49 -55.01 -11.62
C ASN A 198 28.36 -56.51 -11.26
N LYS A 199 27.87 -56.82 -10.06
CA LYS A 199 27.54 -58.20 -9.65
C LYS A 199 26.50 -58.83 -10.56
N GLN A 200 25.43 -58.11 -10.90
CA GLN A 200 24.36 -58.60 -11.77
C GLN A 200 24.87 -58.97 -13.17
N ILE A 201 25.71 -58.11 -13.75
CA ILE A 201 26.29 -58.31 -15.09
C ILE A 201 27.13 -59.58 -15.15
N ASN A 202 27.90 -59.87 -14.11
CA ASN A 202 28.80 -61.03 -14.08
C ASN A 202 28.05 -62.37 -13.96
N LEU A 203 26.75 -62.36 -13.64
CA LEU A 203 26.00 -63.58 -13.31
C LEU A 203 25.11 -64.12 -14.45
N ASP A 204 24.56 -63.30 -15.36
CA ASP A 204 23.77 -63.82 -16.50
C ASP A 204 23.54 -62.77 -17.61
N ILE A 205 23.74 -63.16 -18.88
CA ILE A 205 23.43 -62.36 -20.09
C ILE A 205 21.92 -62.14 -20.24
N ARG A 206 21.07 -63.03 -19.70
CA ARG A 206 19.59 -62.84 -19.73
C ARG A 206 19.10 -61.65 -18.90
N ASN A 207 19.91 -61.17 -17.96
CA ASN A 207 19.57 -60.03 -17.10
C ASN A 207 19.67 -58.67 -17.82
N THR A 208 20.30 -58.61 -18.99
CA THR A 208 20.35 -57.40 -19.82
C THR A 208 18.95 -56.95 -20.28
N LEU A 209 18.01 -57.89 -20.45
CA LEU A 209 16.61 -57.58 -20.79
C LEU A 209 15.90 -56.79 -19.69
N VAL A 210 16.10 -57.16 -18.42
CA VAL A 210 15.47 -56.47 -17.28
C VAL A 210 15.98 -55.04 -17.13
N ILE A 211 17.28 -54.82 -17.39
CA ILE A 211 17.87 -53.47 -17.42
C ILE A 211 17.25 -52.64 -18.55
N LYS A 212 17.07 -53.22 -19.75
CA LYS A 212 16.42 -52.53 -20.88
C LYS A 212 14.95 -52.20 -20.58
N GLU A 213 14.23 -53.09 -19.91
CA GLU A 213 12.83 -52.86 -19.51
C GLU A 213 12.69 -51.74 -18.47
N ARG A 214 13.63 -51.63 -17.53
CA ARG A 214 13.61 -50.61 -16.46
C ARG A 214 14.50 -49.40 -16.74
N GLU A 215 15.03 -49.28 -17.95
CA GLU A 215 16.00 -48.26 -18.31
C GLU A 215 15.50 -46.84 -17.99
N ARG A 216 14.26 -46.52 -18.40
CA ARG A 216 13.66 -45.19 -18.17
C ARG A 216 13.60 -44.83 -16.69
N GLU A 217 13.28 -45.80 -15.84
CA GLU A 217 13.19 -45.59 -14.40
C GLU A 217 14.57 -45.38 -13.78
N ILE A 218 15.57 -46.19 -14.19
CA ILE A 218 16.95 -46.05 -13.75
C ILE A 218 17.50 -44.66 -14.11
N PHE A 219 17.36 -44.25 -15.38
CA PHE A 219 17.81 -42.94 -15.82
C PHE A 219 17.05 -41.80 -15.17
N TYR A 220 15.75 -41.95 -14.88
CA TYR A 220 15.01 -40.97 -14.09
C TYR A 220 15.67 -40.72 -12.73
N TYR A 221 16.00 -41.77 -11.96
CA TYR A 221 16.68 -41.58 -10.68
C TYR A 221 18.07 -40.97 -10.83
N LEU A 222 18.85 -41.43 -11.81
CA LEU A 222 20.18 -40.88 -12.07
C LEU A 222 20.12 -39.41 -12.50
N ASP A 223 19.11 -38.99 -13.26
CA ASP A 223 18.90 -37.60 -13.68
C ASP A 223 18.49 -36.71 -12.51
N GLU A 224 17.57 -37.19 -11.66
CA GLU A 224 17.18 -36.44 -10.45
C GLU A 224 18.38 -36.22 -9.51
N ILE A 225 19.17 -37.25 -9.23
CA ILE A 225 20.34 -37.11 -8.35
C ILE A 225 21.44 -36.26 -9.02
N SER A 226 21.56 -36.27 -10.36
CA SER A 226 22.60 -35.49 -11.06
C SER A 226 22.45 -33.97 -10.90
N LYS A 227 21.23 -33.51 -10.56
CA LYS A 227 20.95 -32.11 -10.25
C LYS A 227 21.58 -31.65 -8.93
N SER A 228 21.92 -32.59 -8.04
CA SER A 228 22.58 -32.33 -6.75
C SER A 228 23.81 -31.44 -6.90
N GLU A 229 24.07 -30.56 -5.93
CA GLU A 229 25.30 -29.75 -5.88
C GLU A 229 26.52 -30.54 -5.37
N ILE A 230 26.34 -31.81 -5.00
CA ILE A 230 27.40 -32.67 -4.45
C ILE A 230 28.21 -33.29 -5.60
N ASP A 231 29.40 -32.75 -5.85
CA ASP A 231 30.29 -33.21 -6.93
C ASP A 231 30.64 -34.70 -6.84
N ASP A 232 30.88 -35.22 -5.64
CA ASP A 232 31.17 -36.64 -5.42
C ASP A 232 29.99 -37.53 -5.89
N ALA A 233 28.75 -37.11 -5.62
CA ALA A 233 27.56 -37.83 -6.06
C ALA A 233 27.42 -37.79 -7.59
N ARG A 234 27.67 -36.63 -8.22
CA ARG A 234 27.69 -36.48 -9.68
C ARG A 234 28.72 -37.38 -10.34
N ASN A 235 29.90 -37.52 -9.72
CA ASN A 235 30.96 -38.40 -10.20
C ASN A 235 30.53 -39.87 -10.14
N GLU A 236 29.95 -40.33 -9.03
CA GLU A 236 29.44 -41.72 -8.92
C GLU A 236 28.31 -42.00 -9.91
N ILE A 237 27.37 -41.06 -10.10
CA ILE A 237 26.31 -41.18 -11.11
C ILE A 237 26.90 -41.32 -12.51
N SER A 238 27.93 -40.53 -12.84
CA SER A 238 28.58 -40.58 -14.14
C SER A 238 29.24 -41.93 -14.39
N LYS A 239 29.84 -42.55 -13.36
CA LYS A 239 30.37 -43.92 -13.44
C LYS A 239 29.26 -44.93 -13.69
N ILE A 240 28.17 -44.89 -12.91
CA ILE A 240 27.02 -45.79 -13.08
C ILE A 240 26.43 -45.67 -14.49
N ARG A 241 26.27 -44.44 -15.01
CA ARG A 241 25.78 -44.21 -16.38
C ARG A 241 26.72 -44.80 -17.42
N ALA A 242 28.01 -44.57 -17.28
CA ALA A 242 29.01 -45.11 -18.20
C ALA A 242 28.97 -46.64 -18.23
N ASP A 243 28.84 -47.28 -17.05
CA ASP A 243 28.69 -48.73 -16.95
C ASP A 243 27.41 -49.19 -17.64
N ILE A 244 26.24 -48.61 -17.34
CA ILE A 244 24.97 -48.96 -18.00
C ILE A 244 25.06 -48.85 -19.53
N LEU A 245 25.68 -47.77 -20.04
CA LEU A 245 25.80 -47.54 -21.49
C LEU A 245 26.77 -48.52 -22.16
N ARG A 246 27.79 -49.01 -21.46
CA ARG A 246 28.71 -50.04 -21.99
C ARG A 246 28.03 -51.39 -22.19
N PHE A 247 26.94 -51.66 -21.46
CA PHE A 247 26.21 -52.93 -21.52
C PHE A 247 24.96 -52.90 -22.42
N LYS A 248 24.67 -51.78 -23.09
CA LYS A 248 23.58 -51.69 -24.07
C LYS A 248 23.89 -52.36 -25.38
#